data_AF-A0A1I4Q870-F1
#
_entry.id   AF-A0A1I4Q870-F1
#
_cell.length_a   1.000
_cell.length_b   1.000
_cell.length_c   1.000
_cell.angle_alpha   90.00
_cell.angle_beta   90.00
_cell.angle_gamma   90.00
#
_symmetry.space_group_name_H-M   'P 1'
#
loop_
_entity.id
_entity.type
_entity.pdbx_description
1 polymer ?
#
loop_
_entity_poly.entity_id
_entity_poly.type
_entity_poly.pdbx_seq_one_letter_code
_entity_poly.pdbx_strand_id
1 'polypeptide(L)'
;MMKKLTFLIIVWVLGFLTGCAQMSPIASTLNNEKVGANQHFIDPNNHIAVAKHYEDVAKEMKAKLQAKKEQLEEYERHNYYYGRRGQNYRSHIWANMRHLEDSIKENLREAAIHHKMAQDQQKREFSSLKTR
;
A
#
# COMPACT_ATOMS: atom_id res chain seq x y z
N MET A 1 2.89 -8.25 -66.22
CA MET A 1 2.05 -7.63 -65.17
C MET A 1 2.05 -8.45 -63.86
N MET A 2 3.16 -9.09 -63.48
CA MET A 2 3.21 -9.98 -62.29
C MET A 2 4.14 -9.47 -61.18
N LYS A 3 5.12 -8.60 -61.49
CA LYS A 3 6.02 -8.00 -60.48
C LYS A 3 5.28 -7.00 -59.58
N LYS A 4 4.35 -6.21 -60.15
CA LYS A 4 3.52 -5.26 -59.38
C LYS A 4 2.57 -5.98 -58.41
N LEU A 5 2.15 -7.21 -58.75
CA LEU A 5 1.28 -8.04 -57.92
C LEU A 5 2.05 -8.66 -56.74
N THR A 6 3.30 -9.08 -56.94
CA THR A 6 4.17 -9.57 -55.86
C THR A 6 4.59 -8.45 -54.90
N PHE A 7 4.84 -7.23 -55.40
CA PHE A 7 5.09 -6.06 -54.53
C PHE A 7 3.87 -5.70 -53.66
N LEU A 8 2.65 -5.84 -54.18
CA LEU A 8 1.40 -5.60 -53.43
C LEU A 8 1.21 -6.61 -52.28
N ILE A 9 1.62 -7.86 -52.48
CA ILE A 9 1.51 -8.93 -51.47
C ILE A 9 2.54 -8.73 -50.34
N ILE A 10 3.76 -8.27 -50.65
CA ILE A 10 4.81 -8.00 -49.65
C ILE A 10 4.42 -6.83 -48.72
N VAL A 11 3.75 -5.80 -49.25
CA VAL A 11 3.26 -4.66 -48.45
C VAL A 11 2.13 -5.08 -47.49
N TRP A 12 1.30 -6.05 -47.88
CA TRP A 12 0.21 -6.57 -47.03
C TRP A 12 0.71 -7.40 -45.83
N VAL A 13 1.82 -8.12 -45.97
CA VAL A 13 2.39 -8.92 -44.87
C VAL A 13 3.07 -8.04 -43.80
N LEU A 14 3.57 -6.85 -44.15
CA LEU A 14 4.11 -5.88 -43.16
C LEU A 14 3.02 -5.13 -42.37
N GLY A 15 1.74 -5.24 -42.76
CA GLY A 15 0.63 -4.52 -42.13
C GLY A 15 0.00 -5.20 -40.92
N PHE A 16 0.45 -6.40 -40.51
CA PHE A 16 -0.33 -7.25 -39.59
C PHE A 16 0.23 -7.43 -38.17
N LEU A 17 0.99 -6.48 -37.62
CA LEU A 17 1.34 -6.49 -36.19
C LEU A 17 1.38 -5.11 -35.51
N THR A 18 0.55 -4.15 -35.95
CA THR A 18 0.26 -2.95 -35.13
C THR A 18 -1.06 -3.14 -34.40
N GLY A 19 -1.05 -4.10 -33.47
CA GLY A 19 -2.18 -4.47 -32.65
C GLY A 19 -1.75 -4.83 -31.24
N CYS A 20 -0.82 -4.08 -30.65
CA CYS A 20 -0.73 -4.03 -29.20
C CYS A 20 -1.92 -3.22 -28.68
N ALA A 21 -3.12 -3.80 -28.73
CA ALA A 21 -4.12 -3.46 -27.75
C ALA A 21 -3.46 -3.76 -26.41
N GLN A 22 -3.14 -2.70 -25.67
CA GLN A 22 -2.71 -2.78 -24.29
C GLN A 22 -3.81 -3.58 -23.59
N MET A 23 -3.56 -4.88 -23.36
CA MET A 23 -4.28 -5.62 -22.34
C MET A 23 -3.97 -4.82 -21.10
N SER A 24 -4.92 -3.95 -20.72
CA SER A 24 -4.91 -3.33 -19.42
C SER A 24 -4.61 -4.48 -18.47
N PRO A 25 -3.55 -4.40 -17.66
CA PRO A 25 -3.57 -5.27 -16.53
C PRO A 25 -4.87 -4.89 -15.79
N ILE A 26 -5.83 -5.81 -15.78
CA ILE A 26 -6.67 -6.02 -14.58
C ILE A 26 -5.70 -6.61 -13.52
N ALA A 27 -4.54 -5.99 -13.34
CA ALA A 27 -3.88 -5.94 -12.06
C ALA A 27 -4.75 -4.97 -11.31
N SER A 28 -5.56 -5.55 -10.43
CA SER A 28 -5.77 -4.97 -9.12
C SER A 28 -5.93 -3.45 -9.14
N THR A 29 -7.17 -2.99 -9.18
CA THR A 29 -7.57 -1.76 -8.49
C THR A 29 -7.34 -1.93 -6.98
N LEU A 30 -6.07 -2.13 -6.62
CA LEU A 30 -5.42 -1.94 -5.34
C LEU A 30 -4.08 -1.23 -5.61
N ASN A 31 -3.97 -0.53 -6.74
CA ASN A 31 -2.86 0.37 -6.98
C ASN A 31 -3.37 1.76 -6.62
N ASN A 32 -2.87 2.25 -5.49
CA ASN A 32 -3.13 3.58 -4.97
C ASN A 32 -4.59 3.81 -4.55
N GLU A 33 -5.04 3.10 -3.52
CA GLU A 33 -5.59 3.89 -2.42
C GLU A 33 -4.41 4.73 -1.93
N LYS A 34 -4.25 5.88 -2.60
CA LYS A 34 -3.47 7.01 -2.16
C LYS A 34 -3.90 7.17 -0.72
N VAL A 35 -3.08 6.62 0.18
CA VAL A 35 -3.13 6.92 1.60
C VAL A 35 -3.32 8.42 1.60
N GLY A 36 -4.49 8.84 2.06
CA GLY A 36 -4.87 10.23 2.19
C GLY A 36 -4.03 10.85 3.29
N ALA A 37 -2.70 10.72 3.20
CA ALA A 37 -1.79 11.69 3.71
C ALA A 37 -2.17 12.96 2.96
N ASN A 38 -3.04 13.74 3.59
CA ASN A 38 -2.83 15.18 3.64
C ASN A 38 -1.34 15.32 3.99
N GLN A 39 -0.49 15.46 2.97
CA GLN A 39 0.95 15.55 3.10
C GLN A 39 1.25 16.92 3.70
N HIS A 40 0.86 17.07 4.96
CA HIS A 40 1.34 18.15 5.76
C HIS A 40 2.82 17.87 5.96
N PHE A 41 3.66 18.84 5.61
CA PHE A 41 5.07 18.76 5.94
C PHE A 41 5.19 18.59 7.45
N ILE A 42 5.81 17.48 7.86
CA ILE A 42 6.17 17.22 9.25
C ILE A 42 7.64 17.60 9.38
N ASP A 43 7.94 18.54 10.26
CA ASP A 43 9.32 18.85 10.61
C ASP A 43 10.00 17.59 11.20
N PRO A 44 11.04 17.04 10.55
CA PRO A 44 11.72 15.84 11.03
C PRO A 44 12.35 16.00 12.42
N ASN A 45 12.66 17.24 12.83
CA ASN A 45 13.22 17.53 14.15
C ASN A 45 12.14 17.63 15.23
N ASN A 46 10.86 17.76 14.85
CA ASN A 46 9.75 17.71 15.79
C ASN A 46 9.37 16.25 16.05
N HIS A 47 10.13 15.59 16.91
CA HIS A 47 9.93 14.18 17.23
C HIS A 47 8.53 13.87 17.79
N ILE A 48 7.85 14.81 18.43
CA ILE A 48 6.45 14.62 18.88
C ILE A 48 5.51 14.54 17.67
N ALA A 49 5.67 15.43 16.69
CA ALA A 49 4.86 15.41 15.48
C ALA A 49 5.10 14.15 14.64
N VAL A 50 6.36 13.72 14.54
CA VAL A 50 6.71 12.47 13.83
C VAL A 50 6.13 11.25 14.56
N ALA A 51 6.24 11.18 15.90
CA ALA A 51 5.65 10.09 16.67
C ALA A 51 4.13 9.97 16.44
N LYS A 52 3.42 11.11 16.52
CA LYS A 52 1.99 11.17 16.28
C LYS A 52 1.60 10.71 14.87
N HIS A 53 2.40 11.07 13.86
CA HIS A 53 2.16 10.60 12.51
C HIS A 53 2.20 9.08 12.40
N TYR A 54 3.22 8.44 12.97
CA TYR A 54 3.29 6.97 13.00
C TYR A 54 2.13 6.34 13.80
N GLU A 55 1.69 6.97 14.89
CA GLU A 55 0.49 6.53 15.64
C GLU A 55 -0.79 6.61 14.81
N ASP A 56 -0.98 7.71 14.07
CA ASP A 56 -2.14 7.93 13.20
C ASP A 56 -2.15 6.92 12.04
N VAL A 57 -0.98 6.63 11.44
CA VAL A 57 -0.83 5.58 10.43
C VAL A 57 -1.16 4.21 11.01
N ALA A 58 -0.64 3.88 12.20
CA ALA A 58 -0.97 2.62 12.89
C ALA A 58 -2.48 2.50 13.19
N LYS A 59 -3.15 3.60 13.54
CA LYS A 59 -4.59 3.64 13.77
C LYS A 59 -5.39 3.37 12.50
N GLU A 60 -4.99 3.96 11.37
CA GLU A 60 -5.59 3.68 10.06
C GLU A 60 -5.43 2.20 9.67
N MET A 61 -4.23 1.65 9.86
CA MET A 61 -3.95 0.24 9.58
C MET A 61 -4.77 -0.71 10.47
N LYS A 62 -5.00 -0.35 11.74
CA LYS A 62 -5.90 -1.11 12.63
C LYS A 62 -7.34 -1.14 12.10
N ALA A 63 -7.84 -0.02 11.59
CA ALA A 63 -9.17 0.02 10.98
C ALA A 63 -9.23 -0.87 9.72
N LYS A 64 -8.20 -0.84 8.88
CA LYS A 64 -8.07 -1.72 7.71
C LYS A 64 -7.99 -3.20 8.10
N LEU A 65 -7.27 -3.53 9.18
CA LEU A 65 -7.17 -4.90 9.68
C LEU A 65 -8.53 -5.40 10.16
N GLN A 66 -9.29 -4.56 10.85
CA GLN A 66 -10.65 -4.90 11.28
C GLN A 66 -11.58 -5.17 10.08
N ALA A 67 -11.53 -4.32 9.05
CA ALA A 67 -12.29 -4.55 7.83
C ALA A 67 -11.88 -5.87 7.12
N LYS A 68 -10.60 -6.26 7.15
CA LYS A 68 -10.16 -7.55 6.61
C LYS A 68 -10.67 -8.74 7.41
N LYS A 69 -10.79 -8.61 8.74
CA LYS A 69 -11.41 -9.65 9.60
C LYS A 69 -12.89 -9.84 9.26
N GLU A 70 -13.63 -8.75 9.08
CA GLU A 70 -15.04 -8.80 8.67
C GLU A 70 -15.21 -9.41 7.27
N GLN A 71 -14.32 -9.08 6.31
CA GLN A 71 -14.30 -9.70 4.99
C GLN A 71 -14.03 -11.20 5.03
N LEU A 72 -13.15 -11.65 5.93
CA LEU A 72 -12.87 -13.07 6.13
C LEU A 72 -14.08 -13.78 6.71
N GLU A 73 -14.71 -13.21 7.74
CA GLU A 73 -15.87 -13.79 8.39
C GLU A 73 -17.05 -13.94 7.42
N GLU A 74 -17.30 -12.92 6.61
CA GLU A 74 -18.34 -12.95 5.57
C GLU A 74 -18.07 -14.06 4.54
N TYR A 75 -16.82 -14.18 4.09
CA TYR A 75 -16.44 -15.25 3.18
C TYR A 75 -16.57 -16.62 3.82
N GLU A 76 -16.18 -16.79 5.09
CA GLU A 76 -16.27 -18.08 5.77
C GLU A 76 -17.75 -18.50 5.96
N ARG A 77 -18.65 -17.55 6.27
CA ARG A 77 -20.10 -17.78 6.34
C ARG A 77 -20.74 -18.08 5.00
N HIS A 78 -20.28 -17.43 3.94
CA HIS A 78 -20.95 -17.44 2.63
C HIS A 78 -20.04 -17.92 1.49
N ASN A 79 -19.11 -18.84 1.77
CA ASN A 79 -18.10 -19.29 0.80
C ASN A 79 -18.69 -19.82 -0.52
N TYR A 80 -19.90 -20.37 -0.48
CA TYR A 80 -20.61 -20.92 -1.63
C TYR A 80 -20.97 -19.87 -2.69
N TYR A 81 -21.10 -18.59 -2.34
CA TYR A 81 -21.36 -17.52 -3.31
C TYR A 81 -20.14 -17.15 -4.17
N TYR A 82 -18.93 -17.51 -3.74
CA TYR A 82 -17.69 -17.07 -4.39
C TYR A 82 -17.21 -18.00 -5.51
N GLY A 83 -17.73 -19.24 -5.55
CA GLY A 83 -17.38 -20.23 -6.57
C GLY A 83 -15.87 -20.40 -6.76
N ARG A 84 -15.41 -20.51 -8.02
CA ARG A 84 -13.98 -20.68 -8.34
C ARG A 84 -13.11 -19.49 -7.91
N ARG A 85 -13.67 -18.28 -7.81
CA ARG A 85 -12.93 -17.09 -7.35
C ARG A 85 -12.63 -17.14 -5.85
N GLY A 86 -13.41 -17.91 -5.08
CA GLY A 86 -13.24 -18.09 -3.64
C GLY A 86 -12.00 -18.92 -3.24
N GLN A 87 -11.49 -19.77 -4.14
CA GLN A 87 -10.45 -20.76 -3.80
C GLN A 87 -9.21 -20.16 -3.13
N ASN A 88 -8.79 -18.96 -3.57
CA ASN A 88 -7.64 -18.26 -3.00
C ASN A 88 -8.02 -17.07 -2.10
N TYR A 89 -9.32 -16.82 -1.88
CA TYR A 89 -9.77 -15.62 -1.17
C TYR A 89 -9.28 -15.60 0.29
N ARG A 90 -9.34 -16.76 0.96
CA ARG A 90 -8.84 -16.92 2.34
C ARG A 90 -7.36 -16.61 2.46
N SER A 91 -6.52 -17.19 1.60
CA SER A 91 -5.07 -17.00 1.65
C SER A 91 -4.69 -15.55 1.33
N HIS A 92 -5.37 -14.90 0.39
CA HIS A 92 -5.19 -13.48 0.11
C HIS A 92 -5.55 -12.59 1.31
N ILE A 93 -6.70 -12.82 1.96
CA ILE A 93 -7.06 -12.03 3.15
C ILE A 93 -6.06 -12.27 4.29
N TRP A 94 -5.66 -13.51 4.54
CA TRP A 94 -4.66 -13.81 5.57
C TRP A 94 -3.32 -13.14 5.32
N ALA A 95 -2.85 -13.10 4.06
CA ALA A 95 -1.64 -12.38 3.71
C ALA A 95 -1.78 -10.87 3.98
N ASN A 96 -2.92 -10.27 3.61
CA ASN A 96 -3.21 -8.87 3.89
C ASN A 96 -3.27 -8.57 5.40
N MET A 97 -3.90 -9.45 6.19
CA MET A 97 -3.98 -9.30 7.64
C MET A 97 -2.60 -9.33 8.28
N ARG A 98 -1.75 -10.31 7.92
CA ARG A 98 -0.36 -10.37 8.41
C ARG A 98 0.42 -9.10 8.08
N HIS A 99 0.34 -8.64 6.84
CA HIS A 99 1.01 -7.41 6.42
C HIS A 99 0.56 -6.19 7.25
N LEU A 100 -0.75 -6.07 7.51
CA LEU A 100 -1.28 -5.00 8.34
C LEU A 100 -0.82 -5.11 9.79
N GLU A 101 -0.79 -6.31 10.37
CA GLU A 101 -0.30 -6.55 11.72
C GLU A 101 1.18 -6.17 11.87
N ASP A 102 2.02 -6.61 10.93
CA ASP A 102 3.44 -6.25 10.89
C ASP A 102 3.62 -4.74 10.74
N SER A 103 2.85 -4.10 9.86
CA SER A 103 2.91 -2.65 9.65
C SER A 103 2.45 -1.87 10.89
N ILE A 104 1.40 -2.31 11.60
CA ILE A 104 0.96 -1.70 12.86
C ILE A 104 2.09 -1.77 13.89
N LYS A 105 2.74 -2.93 14.02
CA LYS A 105 3.84 -3.13 14.96
C LYS A 105 5.01 -2.19 14.64
N GLU A 106 5.39 -2.09 13.38
CA GLU A 106 6.50 -1.23 12.96
C GLU A 106 6.20 0.25 13.19
N ASN A 107 5.01 0.72 12.81
CA ASN A 107 4.62 2.11 13.03
C ASN A 107 4.58 2.45 14.53
N LEU A 108 4.06 1.56 15.39
CA LEU A 108 4.07 1.78 16.84
C LEU A 108 5.49 1.78 17.43
N ARG A 109 6.40 0.99 16.87
CA ARG A 109 7.81 0.98 17.25
C ARG A 109 8.48 2.31 16.89
N GLU A 110 8.28 2.81 15.68
CA GLU A 110 8.81 4.11 15.24
C GLU A 110 8.24 5.26 16.08
N ALA A 111 6.95 5.24 16.38
CA ALA A 111 6.35 6.21 17.30
C ALA A 111 7.03 6.21 18.68
N ALA A 112 7.28 5.03 19.25
CA ALA A 112 7.96 4.91 20.54
C ALA A 112 9.42 5.42 20.51
N ILE A 113 10.14 5.19 19.41
CA ILE A 113 11.49 5.74 19.21
C ILE A 113 11.45 7.26 19.23
N HIS A 114 10.53 7.86 18.48
CA HIS A 114 10.41 9.32 18.41
C HIS A 114 9.95 9.95 19.73
N HIS A 115 9.04 9.31 20.47
CA HIS A 115 8.69 9.74 21.84
C HIS A 115 9.92 9.78 22.75
N LYS A 116 10.77 8.75 22.69
CA LYS A 116 12.01 8.71 23.47
C LYS A 116 12.96 9.84 23.06
N MET A 117 13.13 10.09 21.77
CA MET A 117 13.97 11.18 21.28
C MET A 117 13.49 12.55 21.77
N ALA A 118 12.16 12.79 21.76
CA ALA A 118 11.57 14.00 22.31
C ALA A 118 11.86 14.17 23.81
N GLN A 119 11.70 13.11 24.59
CA GLN A 119 12.01 13.13 26.04
C GLN A 119 13.49 13.40 26.30
N ASP A 120 14.39 12.78 25.54
CA ASP A 120 15.83 12.98 25.69
C ASP A 120 16.25 14.39 25.28
N GLN A 121 15.61 14.97 24.26
CA GLN A 121 15.81 16.36 23.89
C GLN A 121 15.39 17.32 25.00
N GLN A 122 14.19 17.14 25.57
CA GLN A 122 13.69 17.95 26.67
C GLN A 122 14.62 17.90 27.90
N LYS A 123 15.15 16.72 28.23
CA LYS A 123 16.12 16.55 29.33
C LYS A 123 17.43 17.30 29.07
N ARG A 124 17.95 17.24 27.84
CA ARG A 124 19.18 17.97 27.45
C ARG A 124 18.99 19.48 27.56
N GLU A 125 17.86 20.00 27.05
CA GLU A 125 17.51 21.41 27.13
C GLU A 125 17.42 21.87 28.59
N PHE A 126 16.71 21.12 29.45
CA PHE A 126 16.61 21.44 30.88
C PHE A 126 17.98 21.43 31.59
N SER A 127 18.82 20.44 31.31
CA SER A 127 20.18 20.36 31.87
C SER A 127 21.02 21.59 31.49
N SER A 128 20.93 22.03 30.22
CA SER A 128 21.66 23.19 29.71
C SER A 128 21.22 24.53 30.31
N LEU A 129 19.97 24.61 30.78
CA LEU A 129 19.44 25.79 31.47
C LEU A 129 19.89 25.85 32.92
N LYS A 130 20.14 24.70 33.56
CA LYS A 130 20.61 24.63 34.96
C LYS A 130 22.10 24.96 35.11
N THR A 131 22.88 24.82 34.05
CA THR A 131 24.33 25.09 34.04
C THR A 131 24.69 26.52 33.65
N ARG A 132 23.70 27.38 33.33
CA ARG A 132 23.85 28.82 33.11
C ARG A 132 23.39 29.60 34.33
#